data_AF-A0A9D4XKE1-F1
#
_entry.id   AF-A0A9D4XKE1-F1
#
_cell.length_a   1.000
_cell.length_b   1.000
_cell.length_c   1.000
_cell.angle_alpha   90.00
_cell.angle_beta   90.00
_cell.angle_gamma   90.00
#
_symmetry.space_group_name_H-M   'P 1'
#
loop_
_entity.id
_entity.type
_entity.pdbx_description
1 polymer ?
#
loop_
_entity_poly.entity_id
_entity_poly.type
_entity_poly.pdbx_seq_one_letter_code
_entity_poly.pdbx_strand_id
1 'polypeptide(L)'
;MQTGESTLFLNDKKLRKGEELGPELKRATEGSHISIVVLSVNYANSSWCLNEPVHIMVCHKSYGQFVLPVFYGVEPSVVRKESGFLGEALKASARSVEFFNPKRKKENLLSKWKTALTEVANLIGWDSHSIRGITHLQEQLLSDLLKIKQEIHSIASGITKIETRLWGQKAFIVLDDVTKSEQLKALCGNLMLFGSGSVLIITTRDVHFLNSLSAGHVFTTTEMDDNQSLELFSGHAFRLPSPRDDFSKLSRNVVAYCGGLPLALEVLGSYLSERTKQEWRSALSKLKKIPNSQVLQKLRISYDGLEDYKEKDICCFFIGKNRADVTKILNGCGLHADIGIAVLIEHSLVKVEKNNKLQMHDLLRDMGRAVVGESLEKEPAKHSRLWFHDDVLDVVKQYCKNF
;
A
#
# COMPACT_ATOMS: atom_id res chain seq x y z
N MET A 1 3.38 -4.46 -0.26
CA MET A 1 1.97 -4.54 -0.67
C MET A 1 1.22 -5.34 0.38
N GLN A 2 0.18 -4.76 0.96
CA GLN A 2 -0.79 -5.48 1.78
C GLN A 2 -1.80 -6.21 0.86
N THR A 3 -2.52 -7.21 1.37
CA THR A 3 -3.63 -7.82 0.65
C THR A 3 -4.66 -6.76 0.28
N GLY A 4 -5.16 -6.79 -0.96
CA GLY A 4 -6.22 -5.88 -1.42
C GLY A 4 -5.75 -4.64 -2.19
N GLU A 5 -4.45 -4.41 -2.34
CA GLU A 5 -3.95 -3.38 -3.27
C GLU A 5 -4.27 -3.82 -4.72
N SER A 6 -5.06 -2.99 -5.41
CA SER A 6 -5.33 -3.11 -6.84
C SER A 6 -4.45 -2.11 -7.60
N THR A 7 -3.70 -2.63 -8.56
CA THR A 7 -2.84 -1.82 -9.42
C THR A 7 -3.49 -1.70 -10.79
N LEU A 8 -3.88 -0.49 -11.17
CA LEU A 8 -4.31 -0.19 -12.53
C LEU A 8 -3.10 0.16 -13.38
N PHE A 9 -2.93 -0.57 -14.47
CA PHE A 9 -2.00 -0.23 -15.54
C PHE A 9 -2.79 0.34 -16.71
N LEU A 10 -2.63 1.63 -16.91
CA LEU A 10 -3.13 2.33 -18.08
C LEU A 10 -2.04 2.32 -19.15
N ASN A 11 -2.20 1.43 -20.14
CA ASN A 11 -1.40 1.47 -21.36
C ASN A 11 -2.22 0.98 -22.56
N ASP A 12 -1.98 1.59 -23.71
CA ASP A 12 -2.43 1.08 -25.01
C ASP A 12 -1.61 -0.18 -25.35
N LYS A 13 -2.23 -1.35 -25.10
CA LYS A 13 -1.98 -2.65 -25.75
C LYS A 13 -0.62 -3.36 -25.58
N LYS A 14 0.34 -2.89 -24.77
CA LYS A 14 1.68 -3.52 -24.71
C LYS A 14 1.97 -4.48 -23.56
N LEU A 15 1.29 -4.39 -22.40
CA LEU A 15 1.51 -5.35 -21.31
C LEU A 15 0.70 -6.63 -21.59
N ARG A 16 1.32 -7.63 -22.20
CA ARG A 16 0.65 -8.91 -22.50
C ARG A 16 0.60 -9.78 -21.24
N LYS A 17 -0.56 -10.38 -20.98
CA LYS A 17 -0.76 -11.28 -19.83
C LYS A 17 0.22 -12.45 -19.93
N GLY A 18 1.15 -12.58 -18.96
CA GLY A 18 2.15 -13.64 -18.90
C GLY A 18 3.61 -13.21 -19.15
N GLU A 19 3.88 -11.94 -19.48
CA GLU A 19 5.25 -11.40 -19.56
C GLU A 19 5.75 -10.90 -18.18
N GLU A 20 7.07 -10.90 -17.97
CA GLU A 20 7.67 -10.34 -16.76
C GLU A 20 7.48 -8.81 -16.74
N LEU A 21 6.82 -8.32 -15.69
CA LEU A 21 6.49 -6.90 -15.53
C LEU A 21 7.75 -6.00 -15.44
N GLY A 22 8.83 -6.47 -14.83
CA GLY A 22 10.05 -5.67 -14.59
C GLY A 22 10.73 -5.14 -15.87
N PRO A 23 11.09 -6.02 -16.84
CA PRO A 23 11.69 -5.61 -18.10
C PRO A 23 10.82 -4.69 -18.96
N GLU A 24 9.50 -4.89 -18.97
CA GLU A 24 8.55 -4.06 -19.71
C GLU A 24 8.51 -2.63 -19.16
N LEU A 25 8.43 -2.50 -17.83
CA LEU A 25 8.45 -1.20 -17.15
C LEU A 25 9.73 -0.43 -17.42
N LYS A 26 10.89 -1.12 -17.39
CA LYS A 26 12.18 -0.50 -17.68
C LYS A 26 12.20 0.10 -19.09
N ARG A 27 11.75 -0.65 -20.10
CA ARG A 27 11.64 -0.18 -21.49
C ARG A 27 10.66 1.00 -21.62
N ALA A 28 9.58 0.99 -20.83
CA ALA A 28 8.63 2.09 -20.82
C ALA A 28 9.24 3.38 -20.27
N THR A 29 9.95 3.29 -19.15
CA THR A 29 10.66 4.43 -18.55
C THR A 29 11.74 4.98 -19.49
N GLU A 30 12.61 4.12 -20.04
CA GLU A 30 13.69 4.51 -20.97
C GLU A 30 13.16 5.18 -22.25
N GLY A 31 12.01 4.71 -22.74
CA GLY A 31 11.40 5.24 -23.95
C GLY A 31 10.46 6.43 -23.72
N SER A 32 10.35 6.96 -22.50
CA SER A 32 9.47 8.09 -22.18
C SER A 32 10.25 9.41 -22.19
N HIS A 33 9.63 10.48 -22.65
CA HIS A 33 10.22 11.82 -22.63
C HIS A 33 9.99 12.52 -21.30
N ILE A 34 8.97 12.06 -20.56
CA ILE A 34 8.53 12.65 -19.30
C ILE A 34 8.32 11.53 -18.28
N SER A 35 8.82 11.75 -17.07
CA SER A 35 8.52 10.93 -15.90
C SER A 35 7.90 11.79 -14.81
N ILE A 36 6.71 11.41 -14.32
CA ILE A 36 6.07 12.08 -13.18
C ILE A 36 6.15 11.15 -11.98
N VAL A 37 6.82 11.60 -10.93
CA VAL A 37 7.07 10.81 -9.71
C VAL A 37 6.25 11.40 -8.57
N VAL A 38 5.24 10.66 -8.10
CA VAL A 38 4.38 11.12 -7.00
C VAL A 38 4.89 10.57 -5.68
N LEU A 39 5.53 11.44 -4.91
CA LEU A 39 6.11 11.16 -3.61
C LEU A 39 5.05 11.37 -2.53
N SER A 40 4.75 10.32 -1.78
CA SER A 40 3.86 10.34 -0.63
C SER A 40 4.60 9.93 0.65
N VAL A 41 3.95 10.09 1.81
CA VAL A 41 4.49 9.62 3.11
C VAL A 41 4.75 8.11 3.12
N ASN A 42 3.96 7.35 2.35
CA ASN A 42 4.03 5.88 2.29
C ASN A 42 4.93 5.36 1.16
N TYR A 43 5.44 6.23 0.29
CA TYR A 43 6.21 5.85 -0.91
C TYR A 43 7.36 4.87 -0.62
N ALA A 44 8.05 5.06 0.51
CA ALA A 44 9.19 4.22 0.90
C ALA A 44 8.80 2.84 1.48
N ASN A 45 7.51 2.54 1.63
CA ASN A 45 7.03 1.22 2.09
C ASN A 45 7.13 0.14 1.00
N SER A 46 7.32 0.54 -0.26
CA SER A 46 7.47 -0.36 -1.40
C SER A 46 8.88 -0.26 -1.97
N SER A 47 9.63 -1.35 -1.89
CA SER A 47 10.94 -1.45 -2.55
C SER A 47 10.85 -1.32 -4.07
N TRP A 48 9.69 -1.63 -4.65
CA TRP A 48 9.42 -1.40 -6.07
C TRP A 48 9.34 0.11 -6.36
N CYS A 49 8.58 0.88 -5.58
CA CYS A 49 8.49 2.35 -5.71
C CYS A 49 9.86 3.01 -5.52
N LEU A 50 10.74 2.43 -4.67
CA LEU A 50 12.09 2.94 -4.43
C LEU A 50 13.09 2.65 -5.56
N ASN A 51 12.85 1.62 -6.37
CA ASN A 51 13.69 1.34 -7.56
C ASN A 51 13.35 2.25 -8.74
N GLU A 52 12.12 2.75 -8.80
CA GLU A 52 11.65 3.65 -9.85
C GLU A 52 12.47 4.95 -9.96
N PRO A 53 12.63 5.79 -8.91
CA PRO A 53 13.37 7.05 -9.01
C PRO A 53 14.84 6.81 -9.34
N VAL A 54 15.42 5.66 -8.94
CA VAL A 54 16.79 5.31 -9.34
C VAL A 54 16.89 5.18 -10.85
N HIS A 55 15.94 4.49 -11.48
CA HIS A 55 15.97 4.29 -12.92
C HIS A 55 15.57 5.56 -13.70
N ILE A 56 14.58 6.30 -13.20
CA ILE A 56 14.17 7.59 -13.77
C ILE A 56 15.33 8.58 -13.76
N MET A 57 16.08 8.68 -12.65
CA MET A 57 17.21 9.62 -12.59
C MET A 57 18.38 9.23 -13.50
N VAL A 58 18.57 7.94 -13.79
CA VAL A 58 19.47 7.52 -14.86
C VAL A 58 18.96 8.03 -16.21
N CYS A 59 17.67 7.85 -16.50
CA CYS A 59 17.10 8.30 -17.78
C CYS A 59 17.13 9.82 -17.93
N HIS A 60 16.88 10.56 -16.85
CA HIS A 60 16.98 12.02 -16.79
C HIS A 60 18.38 12.50 -17.20
N LYS A 61 19.42 11.92 -16.60
CA LYS A 61 20.82 12.32 -16.82
C LYS A 61 21.38 11.84 -18.15
N SER A 62 21.01 10.64 -18.60
CA SER A 62 21.59 10.01 -19.79
C SER A 62 20.84 10.34 -21.08
N TYR A 63 19.52 10.51 -21.02
CA TYR A 63 18.67 10.72 -22.20
C TYR A 63 17.97 12.08 -22.21
N GLY A 64 18.19 12.91 -21.18
CA GLY A 64 17.55 14.23 -21.08
C GLY A 64 16.05 14.14 -20.79
N GLN A 65 15.55 13.01 -20.29
CA GLN A 65 14.15 12.82 -19.90
C GLN A 65 13.75 13.90 -18.89
N PHE A 66 12.61 14.54 -19.10
CA PHE A 66 12.07 15.50 -18.14
C PHE A 66 11.48 14.77 -16.93
N VAL A 67 11.76 15.24 -15.71
CA VAL A 67 11.25 14.62 -14.47
C VAL A 67 10.52 15.66 -13.65
N LEU A 68 9.27 15.34 -13.29
CA LEU A 68 8.43 16.19 -12.45
C LEU A 68 8.10 15.46 -11.13
N PRO A 69 8.73 15.84 -10.01
CA PRO A 69 8.30 15.35 -8.70
C PRO A 69 7.00 16.03 -8.26
N VAL A 70 6.13 15.26 -7.63
CA VAL A 70 4.91 15.76 -7.00
C VAL A 70 4.91 15.27 -5.57
N PHE A 71 4.94 16.21 -4.63
CA PHE A 71 4.94 15.99 -3.19
C PHE A 71 3.51 16.02 -2.67
N TYR A 72 2.95 14.83 -2.47
CA TYR A 72 1.57 14.64 -2.06
C TYR A 72 1.50 14.23 -0.59
N GLY A 73 0.91 15.08 0.27
CA GLY A 73 0.83 14.74 1.69
C GLY A 73 2.18 14.79 2.43
N VAL A 74 3.27 15.15 1.75
CA VAL A 74 4.64 15.14 2.28
C VAL A 74 5.38 16.40 1.85
N GLU A 75 6.18 16.98 2.73
CA GLU A 75 7.02 18.12 2.35
C GLU A 75 8.26 17.67 1.55
N PRO A 76 8.71 18.46 0.56
CA PRO A 76 9.98 18.20 -0.12
C PRO A 76 11.19 18.11 0.84
N SER A 77 11.12 18.84 1.95
CA SER A 77 12.14 18.82 3.02
C SER A 77 12.28 17.44 3.67
N VAL A 78 11.16 16.73 3.87
CA VAL A 78 11.09 15.40 4.47
C VAL A 78 11.67 14.36 3.52
N VAL A 79 11.35 14.47 2.22
CA VAL A 79 11.92 13.57 1.20
C VAL A 79 13.43 13.77 1.07
N ARG A 80 13.89 15.03 0.93
CA ARG A 80 15.33 15.35 0.79
C ARG A 80 16.21 14.91 1.95
N LYS A 81 15.65 14.91 3.16
CA LYS A 81 16.38 14.52 4.38
C LYS A 81 16.10 13.08 4.80
N GLU A 82 15.19 12.41 4.08
CA GLU A 82 14.58 11.13 4.44
C GLU A 82 14.26 11.06 5.94
N SER A 83 13.54 12.06 6.45
CA SER A 83 13.23 12.20 7.87
C SER A 83 11.90 11.55 8.25
N GLY A 84 11.68 11.37 9.56
CA GLY A 84 10.44 10.80 10.08
C GLY A 84 10.13 9.40 9.54
N PHE A 85 8.84 9.15 9.29
CA PHE A 85 8.32 7.86 8.86
C PHE A 85 8.92 7.38 7.53
N LEU A 86 9.13 8.30 6.58
CA LEU A 86 9.72 7.97 5.27
C LEU A 86 11.12 7.37 5.42
N GLY A 87 11.95 7.95 6.29
CA GLY A 87 13.31 7.46 6.56
C GLY A 87 13.35 6.11 7.25
N GLU A 88 12.41 5.85 8.15
CA GLU A 88 12.27 4.55 8.83
C GLU A 88 11.83 3.46 7.85
N ALA A 89 10.81 3.76 7.03
CA ALA A 89 10.32 2.88 5.97
C ALA A 89 11.43 2.55 4.95
N LEU A 90 12.22 3.55 4.53
CA LEU A 90 13.34 3.36 3.60
C LEU A 90 14.39 2.38 4.14
N LYS A 91 14.78 2.53 5.40
CA LYS A 91 15.73 1.63 6.06
C LYS A 91 15.16 0.22 6.20
N ALA A 92 13.88 0.10 6.53
CA ALA A 92 13.21 -1.19 6.63
C ALA A 92 13.18 -1.91 5.27
N SER A 93 12.78 -1.21 4.21
CA SER A 93 12.76 -1.71 2.83
C SER A 93 14.14 -2.17 2.35
N ALA A 94 15.20 -1.41 2.66
CA ALA A 94 16.55 -1.76 2.21
C ALA A 94 17.05 -3.04 2.90
N ARG A 95 16.83 -3.13 4.22
CA ARG A 95 17.14 -4.33 5.01
C ARG A 95 16.38 -5.55 4.50
N SER A 96 15.15 -5.38 4.05
CA SER A 96 14.33 -6.45 3.48
C SER A 96 14.89 -6.94 2.14
N VAL A 97 15.21 -6.03 1.21
CA VAL A 97 15.70 -6.41 -0.14
C VAL A 97 17.11 -6.99 -0.14
N GLU A 98 18.06 -6.36 0.56
CA GLU A 98 19.45 -6.85 0.66
C GLU A 98 19.53 -8.26 1.22
N PHE A 99 18.49 -8.65 1.92
CA PHE A 99 18.38 -9.88 2.59
C PHE A 99 17.79 -11.00 1.73
N PHE A 100 16.68 -10.75 1.02
CA PHE A 100 16.14 -11.71 0.05
C PHE A 100 17.06 -11.93 -1.15
N ASN A 101 17.90 -10.95 -1.43
CA ASN A 101 18.91 -11.07 -2.46
C ASN A 101 20.27 -10.63 -1.89
N PRO A 102 21.01 -11.52 -1.20
CA PRO A 102 22.31 -11.21 -0.62
C PRO A 102 23.35 -10.68 -1.62
N LYS A 103 23.17 -10.96 -2.93
CA LYS A 103 23.99 -10.37 -3.99
C LYS A 103 23.78 -8.85 -4.07
N ARG A 104 22.57 -8.36 -3.79
CA ARG A 104 22.24 -6.93 -3.71
C ARG A 104 22.79 -6.23 -2.46
N LYS A 105 23.21 -6.96 -1.42
CA LYS A 105 23.93 -6.35 -0.29
C LYS A 105 25.20 -5.62 -0.72
N LYS A 106 25.86 -6.10 -1.78
CA LYS A 106 27.02 -5.42 -2.39
C LYS A 106 26.64 -4.17 -3.19
N GLU A 107 25.35 -4.00 -3.53
CA GLU A 107 24.88 -2.89 -4.37
C GLU A 107 24.58 -1.62 -3.57
N ASN A 108 24.69 -1.65 -2.23
CA ASN A 108 24.45 -0.53 -1.33
C ASN A 108 23.11 0.18 -1.63
N LEU A 109 22.02 -0.59 -1.63
CA LEU A 109 20.70 -0.16 -2.09
C LEU A 109 20.19 1.06 -1.33
N LEU A 110 20.39 1.08 -0.02
CA LEU A 110 19.98 2.22 0.82
C LEU A 110 20.62 3.52 0.32
N SER A 111 21.90 3.49 -0.02
CA SER A 111 22.62 4.65 -0.56
C SER A 111 22.05 5.06 -1.92
N LYS A 112 21.82 4.10 -2.82
CA LYS A 112 21.23 4.37 -4.14
C LYS A 112 19.85 5.02 -4.04
N TRP A 113 18.98 4.47 -3.20
CA TRP A 113 17.62 5.00 -3.03
C TRP A 113 17.63 6.38 -2.38
N LYS A 114 18.47 6.61 -1.35
CA LYS A 114 18.64 7.94 -0.77
C LYS A 114 19.10 8.97 -1.79
N THR A 115 20.14 8.65 -2.55
CA THR A 115 20.65 9.54 -3.60
C THR A 115 19.57 9.87 -4.62
N ALA A 116 18.85 8.87 -5.12
CA ALA A 116 17.79 9.10 -6.10
C ALA A 116 16.64 9.95 -5.53
N LEU A 117 16.18 9.67 -4.31
CA LEU A 117 15.12 10.45 -3.66
C LEU A 117 15.56 11.89 -3.38
N THR A 118 16.78 12.09 -2.88
CA THR A 118 17.36 13.42 -2.68
C THR A 118 17.45 14.18 -4.00
N GLU A 119 17.92 13.53 -5.08
CA GLU A 119 18.02 14.15 -6.41
C GLU A 119 16.65 14.52 -6.96
N VAL A 120 15.68 13.60 -6.94
CA VAL A 120 14.29 13.87 -7.35
C VAL A 120 13.71 15.00 -6.52
N ALA A 121 13.91 15.00 -5.20
CA ALA A 121 13.35 16.01 -4.31
C ALA A 121 14.06 17.38 -4.38
N ASN A 122 15.22 17.46 -5.05
CA ASN A 122 15.89 18.71 -5.39
C ASN A 122 15.42 19.30 -6.73
N LEU A 123 14.70 18.52 -7.55
CA LEU A 123 14.03 19.06 -8.73
C LEU A 123 12.85 19.94 -8.31
N ILE A 124 12.49 20.89 -9.18
CA ILE A 124 11.30 21.71 -8.98
C ILE A 124 10.08 20.82 -9.20
N GLY A 125 9.20 20.79 -8.20
CA GLY A 125 8.03 19.93 -8.17
C GLY A 125 6.77 20.63 -7.71
N TRP A 126 5.69 19.87 -7.66
CA TRP A 126 4.40 20.35 -7.14
C TRP A 126 4.22 19.92 -5.71
N ASP A 127 3.89 20.84 -4.82
CA ASP A 127 3.47 20.51 -3.45
C ASP A 127 1.95 20.65 -3.34
N SER A 128 1.29 19.55 -2.98
CA SER A 128 -0.16 19.49 -2.77
C SER A 128 -0.72 20.50 -1.76
N HIS A 129 0.08 20.96 -0.79
CA HIS A 129 -0.34 21.95 0.22
C HIS A 129 -0.02 23.39 -0.19
N SER A 130 0.92 23.59 -1.13
CA SER A 130 1.33 24.92 -1.57
C SER A 130 0.56 25.35 -2.82
N ILE A 131 -0.73 25.63 -2.66
CA ILE A 131 -1.53 26.32 -3.69
C ILE A 131 -1.02 27.76 -3.92
N ARG A 132 -0.25 28.33 -2.98
CA ARG A 132 0.38 29.64 -3.15
C ARG A 132 1.62 29.51 -4.05
N GLY A 133 1.59 30.17 -5.20
CA GLY A 133 2.68 30.16 -6.18
C GLY A 133 2.49 29.22 -7.38
N ILE A 134 1.29 28.68 -7.59
CA ILE A 134 1.02 27.73 -8.68
C ILE A 134 1.32 28.33 -10.08
N THR A 135 1.10 29.63 -10.29
CA THR A 135 1.46 30.31 -11.55
C THR A 135 2.96 30.32 -11.77
N HIS A 136 3.75 30.61 -10.73
CA HIS A 136 5.22 30.57 -10.80
C HIS A 136 5.73 29.15 -11.09
N LEU A 137 5.14 28.14 -10.45
CA LEU A 137 5.45 26.74 -10.72
C LEU A 137 5.11 26.34 -12.16
N GLN A 138 3.95 26.78 -12.68
CA GLN A 138 3.58 26.52 -14.07
C GLN A 138 4.53 27.24 -15.04
N GLU A 139 4.96 28.47 -14.75
CA GLU A 139 5.90 29.24 -15.59
C GLU A 139 7.26 28.54 -15.65
N GLN A 140 7.73 28.08 -14.49
CA GLN A 140 9.01 27.39 -14.36
C GLN A 140 8.95 25.99 -15.01
N LEU A 141 7.86 25.25 -14.81
CA LEU A 141 7.61 23.97 -15.47
C LEU A 141 7.60 24.10 -17.00
N LEU A 142 6.87 25.08 -17.52
CA LEU A 142 6.87 25.37 -18.96
C LEU A 142 8.25 25.81 -19.44
N SER A 143 8.97 26.59 -18.63
CA SER A 143 10.32 27.02 -18.96
C SER A 143 11.30 25.86 -19.01
N ASP A 144 11.17 24.87 -18.13
CA ASP A 144 12.01 23.68 -18.12
C ASP A 144 11.67 22.71 -19.25
N LEU A 145 10.38 22.57 -19.59
CA LEU A 145 9.88 21.76 -20.71
C LEU A 145 10.21 22.36 -22.09
N LEU A 146 10.25 23.69 -22.20
CA LEU A 146 10.48 24.42 -23.46
C LEU A 146 11.91 24.94 -23.58
N LYS A 147 12.69 24.94 -22.49
CA LYS A 147 13.99 25.61 -22.36
C LYS A 147 13.93 27.12 -22.69
N ILE A 148 12.76 27.75 -22.53
CA ILE A 148 12.51 29.17 -22.83
C ILE A 148 11.59 29.75 -21.75
N LYS A 149 11.89 30.94 -21.23
CA LYS A 149 11.09 31.61 -20.20
C LYS A 149 9.65 31.84 -20.68
N GLN A 150 8.68 31.36 -19.92
CA GLN A 150 7.25 31.55 -20.19
C GLN A 150 6.60 32.42 -19.13
N GLU A 151 5.67 33.26 -19.57
CA GLU A 151 4.83 34.07 -18.69
C GLU A 151 3.41 33.47 -18.68
N ILE A 152 2.81 33.39 -17.49
CA ILE A 152 1.49 32.83 -17.28
C ILE A 152 0.62 33.85 -16.56
N HIS A 153 -0.40 34.32 -17.28
CA HIS A 153 -1.29 35.37 -16.80
C HIS A 153 -2.43 34.84 -15.90
N SER A 154 -2.65 33.52 -15.87
CA SER A 154 -3.61 32.87 -14.97
C SER A 154 -3.34 31.37 -14.82
N ILE A 155 -3.80 30.78 -13.71
CA ILE A 155 -3.67 29.35 -13.43
C ILE A 155 -4.25 28.50 -14.58
N ALA A 156 -5.44 28.88 -15.07
CA ALA A 156 -6.09 28.20 -16.18
C ALA A 156 -5.27 28.26 -17.47
N SER A 157 -4.68 29.43 -17.78
CA SER A 157 -3.78 29.57 -18.94
C SER A 157 -2.53 28.69 -18.81
N GLY A 158 -1.97 28.58 -17.61
CA GLY A 158 -0.83 27.72 -17.35
C GLY A 158 -1.15 26.24 -17.53
N ILE A 159 -2.31 25.80 -17.01
CA ILE A 159 -2.82 24.43 -17.23
C ILE A 159 -2.93 24.15 -18.72
N THR A 160 -3.63 24.98 -19.49
CA THR A 160 -3.81 24.76 -20.93
C THR A 160 -2.48 24.72 -21.70
N LYS A 161 -1.52 25.59 -21.36
CA LYS A 161 -0.19 25.57 -21.99
C LYS A 161 0.58 24.29 -21.67
N ILE A 162 0.53 23.83 -20.41
CA ILE A 162 1.15 22.57 -19.99
C ILE A 162 0.48 21.39 -20.71
N GLU A 163 -0.84 21.33 -20.70
CA GLU A 163 -1.63 20.31 -21.39
C GLU A 163 -1.29 20.23 -22.88
N THR A 164 -1.19 21.37 -23.57
CA THR A 164 -0.81 21.43 -24.99
C THR A 164 0.60 20.89 -25.22
N ARG A 165 1.51 21.09 -24.27
CA ARG A 165 2.91 20.64 -24.41
C ARG A 165 3.10 19.17 -24.05
N LEU A 166 2.34 18.67 -23.08
CA LEU A 166 2.26 17.26 -22.72
C LEU A 166 1.51 16.45 -23.79
N TRP A 167 0.65 17.12 -24.57
CA TRP A 167 -0.12 16.52 -25.66
C TRP A 167 0.75 15.68 -26.59
N GLY A 168 0.43 14.40 -26.70
CA GLY A 168 1.11 13.50 -27.63
C GLY A 168 2.52 13.07 -27.21
N GLN A 169 3.01 13.50 -26.04
CA GLN A 169 4.30 13.03 -25.52
C GLN A 169 4.18 11.71 -24.80
N LYS A 170 5.18 10.85 -25.00
CA LYS A 170 5.27 9.58 -24.30
C LYS A 170 5.71 9.81 -22.85
N ALA A 171 4.87 9.46 -21.89
CA ALA A 171 5.10 9.66 -20.47
C ALA A 171 5.13 8.34 -19.70
N PHE A 172 5.91 8.31 -18.63
CA PHE A 172 5.92 7.27 -17.61
C PHE A 172 5.45 7.88 -16.28
N ILE A 173 4.36 7.39 -15.73
CA ILE A 173 3.73 8.00 -14.54
C ILE A 173 3.42 6.90 -13.54
N VAL A 174 3.85 7.10 -12.30
CA VAL A 174 3.52 6.20 -11.20
C VAL A 174 2.85 6.99 -10.09
N LEU A 175 1.62 6.59 -9.78
CA LEU A 175 0.80 7.13 -8.70
C LEU A 175 0.64 6.04 -7.64
N ASP A 176 1.37 6.18 -6.54
CA ASP A 176 1.32 5.22 -5.44
C ASP A 176 0.30 5.65 -4.36
N ASP A 177 -0.49 4.70 -3.86
CA ASP A 177 -1.45 4.85 -2.76
C ASP A 177 -2.52 5.93 -3.02
N VAL A 178 -3.08 5.94 -4.24
CA VAL A 178 -4.14 6.89 -4.61
C VAL A 178 -5.42 6.55 -3.85
N THR A 179 -5.89 7.48 -3.02
CA THR A 179 -7.04 7.32 -2.11
C THR A 179 -8.20 8.25 -2.46
N LYS A 180 -8.00 9.27 -3.29
CA LYS A 180 -9.04 10.24 -3.65
C LYS A 180 -8.95 10.64 -5.12
N SER A 181 -10.10 10.80 -5.78
CA SER A 181 -10.14 11.24 -7.20
C SER A 181 -9.53 12.62 -7.44
N GLU A 182 -9.50 13.48 -6.42
CA GLU A 182 -8.85 14.79 -6.45
C GLU A 182 -7.35 14.70 -6.70
N GLN A 183 -6.68 13.65 -6.20
CA GLN A 183 -5.25 13.39 -6.45
C GLN A 183 -4.98 13.23 -7.94
N LEU A 184 -5.83 12.46 -8.62
CA LEU A 184 -5.72 12.22 -10.05
C LEU A 184 -6.08 13.46 -10.87
N LYS A 185 -7.18 14.14 -10.50
CA LYS A 185 -7.63 15.36 -11.19
C LYS A 185 -6.61 16.49 -11.07
N ALA A 186 -5.95 16.62 -9.93
CA ALA A 186 -4.90 17.61 -9.72
C ALA A 186 -3.66 17.35 -10.58
N LEU A 187 -3.38 16.09 -10.92
CA LEU A 187 -2.16 15.66 -11.63
C LEU A 187 -2.35 15.53 -13.14
N CYS A 188 -3.48 15.00 -13.57
CA CYS A 188 -3.72 14.58 -14.95
C CYS A 188 -5.18 14.87 -15.34
N GLY A 189 -5.63 16.13 -15.19
CA GLY A 189 -7.00 16.60 -15.43
C GLY A 189 -7.74 15.98 -16.63
N ASN A 190 -7.00 15.51 -17.63
CA ASN A 190 -7.43 14.44 -18.54
C ASN A 190 -6.30 13.42 -18.79
N LEU A 191 -6.53 12.13 -18.53
CA LEU A 191 -5.58 11.04 -18.79
C LEU A 191 -5.25 10.88 -20.29
N MET A 192 -6.06 11.48 -21.17
CA MET A 192 -5.90 11.50 -22.63
C MET A 192 -4.81 12.47 -23.13
N LEU A 193 -4.13 13.20 -22.23
CA LEU A 193 -3.09 14.17 -22.62
C LEU A 193 -1.83 13.50 -23.17
N PHE A 194 -1.50 12.28 -22.77
CA PHE A 194 -0.22 11.67 -23.15
C PHE A 194 -0.31 10.91 -24.48
N GLY A 195 0.80 10.90 -25.21
CA GLY A 195 0.92 10.24 -26.52
C GLY A 195 0.90 8.73 -26.45
N SER A 196 0.77 8.09 -27.62
CA SER A 196 0.81 6.63 -27.73
C SER A 196 2.10 6.04 -27.14
N GLY A 197 1.95 4.96 -26.37
CA GLY A 197 3.05 4.27 -25.70
C GLY A 197 3.38 4.80 -24.29
N SER A 198 2.61 5.76 -23.78
CA SER A 198 2.71 6.20 -22.39
C SER A 198 2.25 5.11 -21.43
N VAL A 199 2.89 5.03 -20.26
CA VAL A 199 2.58 4.07 -19.21
C VAL A 199 2.20 4.82 -17.95
N LEU A 200 1.00 4.57 -17.46
CA LEU A 200 0.52 5.05 -16.18
C LEU A 200 0.22 3.87 -15.27
N ILE A 201 0.80 3.90 -14.08
CA ILE A 201 0.65 2.88 -13.05
C ILE A 201 0.02 3.56 -11.85
N ILE A 202 -1.12 3.06 -11.41
CA ILE A 202 -1.83 3.57 -10.25
C ILE A 202 -2.00 2.42 -9.28
N THR A 203 -1.45 2.54 -8.07
CA THR A 203 -1.80 1.63 -6.98
C THR A 203 -2.87 2.30 -6.12
N THR A 204 -3.91 1.55 -5.79
CA THR A 204 -4.97 2.03 -4.89
C THR A 204 -5.58 0.85 -4.15
N ARG A 205 -6.22 1.15 -3.03
CA ARG A 205 -7.05 0.20 -2.30
C ARG A 205 -8.53 0.32 -2.68
N ASP A 206 -8.91 1.43 -3.33
CA ASP A 206 -10.27 1.72 -3.79
C ASP A 206 -10.49 1.17 -5.21
N VAL A 207 -11.19 0.03 -5.28
CA VAL A 207 -11.51 -0.62 -6.56
C VAL A 207 -12.53 0.19 -7.37
N HIS A 208 -13.43 0.94 -6.73
CA HIS A 208 -14.40 1.77 -7.43
C HIS A 208 -13.73 2.96 -8.12
N PHE A 209 -12.71 3.55 -7.50
CA PHE A 209 -11.86 4.53 -8.13
C PHE A 209 -11.26 4.00 -9.44
N LEU A 210 -10.71 2.78 -9.47
CA LEU A 210 -10.18 2.20 -10.70
C LEU A 210 -11.26 1.95 -11.77
N ASN A 211 -12.42 1.44 -11.37
CA ASN A 211 -13.53 1.19 -12.29
C ASN A 211 -14.06 2.49 -12.92
N SER A 212 -14.00 3.61 -12.19
CA SER A 212 -14.37 4.92 -12.73
C SER A 212 -13.46 5.39 -13.87
N LEU A 213 -12.23 4.88 -13.95
CA LEU A 213 -11.22 5.33 -14.91
C LEU A 213 -11.38 4.73 -16.31
N SER A 214 -12.33 3.80 -16.51
CA SER A 214 -12.85 3.27 -17.79
C SER A 214 -11.84 2.81 -18.87
N ALA A 215 -10.54 2.89 -18.60
CA ALA A 215 -9.45 2.54 -19.49
C ALA A 215 -8.37 1.81 -18.67
N GLY A 216 -7.74 0.80 -19.27
CA GLY A 216 -6.59 0.11 -18.69
C GLY A 216 -6.86 -1.30 -18.15
N HIS A 217 -5.79 -1.95 -17.72
CA HIS A 217 -5.77 -3.29 -17.17
C HIS A 217 -5.63 -3.22 -15.65
N VAL A 218 -6.66 -3.67 -14.93
CA VAL A 218 -6.63 -3.77 -13.46
C VAL A 218 -6.01 -5.11 -13.05
N PHE A 219 -4.98 -5.05 -12.21
CA PHE A 219 -4.38 -6.22 -11.57
C PHE A 219 -4.70 -6.16 -10.08
N THR A 220 -5.53 -7.09 -9.63
CA THR A 220 -5.79 -7.26 -8.19
C THR A 220 -4.75 -8.20 -7.61
N THR A 221 -4.04 -7.74 -6.58
CA THR A 221 -3.03 -8.57 -5.91
C THR A 221 -3.71 -9.69 -5.14
N THR A 222 -3.33 -10.95 -5.40
CA THR A 222 -3.81 -12.10 -4.64
C THR A 222 -2.87 -12.42 -3.48
N GLU A 223 -3.38 -13.14 -2.48
CA GLU A 223 -2.56 -13.73 -1.41
C GLU A 223 -1.46 -14.63 -2.03
N MET A 224 -0.28 -14.66 -1.39
CA MET A 224 0.82 -15.51 -1.81
C MET A 224 0.46 -16.98 -1.59
N ASP A 225 0.87 -17.85 -2.51
CA ASP A 225 0.70 -19.29 -2.30
C ASP A 225 1.59 -19.80 -1.15
N ASP A 226 1.32 -21.02 -0.68
CA ASP A 226 2.03 -21.60 0.46
C ASP A 226 3.55 -21.70 0.24
N ASN A 227 4.00 -21.98 -0.99
CA ASN A 227 5.42 -22.13 -1.30
C ASN A 227 6.11 -20.76 -1.30
N GLN A 228 5.52 -19.79 -2.00
CA GLN A 228 6.00 -18.41 -2.00
C GLN A 228 6.00 -17.82 -0.59
N SER A 229 4.96 -18.09 0.19
CA SER A 229 4.83 -17.62 1.56
C SER A 229 5.89 -18.24 2.46
N LEU A 230 6.16 -19.54 2.31
CA LEU A 230 7.20 -20.22 3.05
C LEU A 230 8.58 -19.72 2.68
N GLU A 231 8.85 -19.44 1.40
CA GLU A 231 10.10 -18.85 0.95
C GLU A 231 10.30 -17.45 1.54
N LEU A 232 9.28 -16.59 1.44
CA LEU A 232 9.34 -15.23 1.98
C LEU A 232 9.59 -15.23 3.50
N PHE A 233 8.81 -16.02 4.23
CA PHE A 233 8.97 -16.17 5.68
C PHE A 233 10.33 -16.75 6.05
N SER A 234 10.77 -17.80 5.34
CA SER A 234 12.04 -18.49 5.63
C SER A 234 13.23 -17.59 5.34
N GLY A 235 13.09 -16.73 4.33
CA GLY A 235 13.93 -15.58 4.12
C GLY A 235 14.05 -14.88 5.46
N HIS A 236 13.01 -14.19 5.93
CA HIS A 236 13.00 -13.38 7.17
C HIS A 236 13.45 -14.07 8.45
N ALA A 237 13.06 -15.33 8.66
CA ALA A 237 13.35 -16.06 9.88
C ALA A 237 14.75 -16.69 9.92
N PHE A 238 15.25 -17.21 8.79
CA PHE A 238 16.46 -18.05 8.75
C PHE A 238 17.56 -17.53 7.86
N ARG A 239 17.26 -16.55 7.00
CA ARG A 239 18.17 -16.02 5.97
C ARG A 239 18.48 -17.05 4.89
N LEU A 240 17.48 -17.89 4.60
CA LEU A 240 17.51 -19.02 3.66
C LEU A 240 16.18 -19.09 2.87
N PRO A 241 16.17 -19.61 1.63
CA PRO A 241 14.94 -19.77 0.83
C PRO A 241 13.98 -20.83 1.41
N SER A 242 14.45 -21.67 2.33
CA SER A 242 13.68 -22.72 2.96
C SER A 242 13.93 -22.76 4.46
N PRO A 243 12.98 -23.25 5.27
CA PRO A 243 13.19 -23.35 6.70
C PRO A 243 14.26 -24.40 7.00
N ARG A 244 14.93 -24.26 8.15
CA ARG A 244 15.74 -25.36 8.68
C ARG A 244 14.83 -26.56 8.98
N ASP A 245 15.30 -27.77 8.73
CA ASP A 245 14.50 -29.01 8.85
C ASP A 245 13.78 -29.09 10.19
N ASP A 246 14.49 -28.71 11.24
CA ASP A 246 14.08 -28.81 12.61
C ASP A 246 13.09 -27.70 13.04
N PHE A 247 12.88 -26.69 12.18
CA PHE A 247 11.84 -25.64 12.26
C PHE A 247 10.75 -25.78 11.19
N SER A 248 10.81 -26.80 10.32
CA SER A 248 9.91 -26.94 9.16
C SER A 248 8.41 -26.91 9.54
N LYS A 249 8.02 -27.65 10.59
CA LYS A 249 6.63 -27.66 11.09
C LYS A 249 6.22 -26.31 11.71
N LEU A 250 7.10 -25.68 12.48
CA LEU A 250 6.82 -24.38 13.10
C LEU A 250 6.66 -23.28 12.05
N SER A 251 7.50 -23.31 11.02
CA SER A 251 7.46 -22.35 9.91
C SER A 251 6.13 -22.43 9.15
N ARG A 252 5.68 -23.65 8.81
CA ARG A 252 4.35 -23.84 8.20
C ARG A 252 3.21 -23.33 9.07
N ASN A 253 3.29 -23.50 10.40
CA ASN A 253 2.26 -22.98 11.29
C ASN A 253 2.23 -21.44 11.32
N VAL A 254 3.38 -20.77 11.23
CA VAL A 254 3.45 -19.30 11.16
C VAL A 254 2.95 -18.82 9.80
N VAL A 255 3.34 -19.48 8.71
CA VAL A 255 2.85 -19.18 7.35
C VAL A 255 1.33 -19.31 7.29
N ALA A 256 0.76 -20.39 7.85
CA ALA A 256 -0.68 -20.59 7.94
C ALA A 256 -1.37 -19.48 8.75
N TYR A 257 -0.76 -19.03 9.85
CA TYR A 257 -1.25 -17.87 10.61
C TYR A 257 -1.22 -16.56 9.79
N CYS A 258 -0.22 -16.39 8.93
CA CYS A 258 -0.11 -15.22 8.07
C CYS A 258 -1.09 -15.19 6.90
N GLY A 259 -1.68 -16.33 6.52
CA GLY A 259 -2.70 -16.39 5.45
C GLY A 259 -2.23 -15.90 4.08
N GLY A 260 -0.93 -16.03 3.78
CA GLY A 260 -0.37 -15.55 2.50
C GLY A 260 -0.21 -14.03 2.39
N LEU A 261 -0.40 -13.28 3.47
CA LEU A 261 -0.13 -11.84 3.52
C LEU A 261 1.40 -11.56 3.57
N PRO A 262 2.01 -10.99 2.51
CA PRO A 262 3.47 -10.80 2.44
C PRO A 262 4.01 -10.00 3.63
N LEU A 263 3.28 -8.95 4.01
CA LEU A 263 3.69 -8.06 5.08
C LEU A 263 3.75 -8.75 6.45
N ALA A 264 2.79 -9.64 6.74
CA ALA A 264 2.76 -10.37 8.00
C ALA A 264 3.89 -11.41 8.06
N LEU A 265 4.15 -12.10 6.94
CA LEU A 265 5.26 -13.03 6.80
C LEU A 265 6.61 -12.34 7.07
N GLU A 266 6.79 -11.13 6.54
CA GLU A 266 8.00 -10.32 6.77
C GLU A 266 8.20 -9.93 8.23
N VAL A 267 7.17 -9.35 8.84
CA VAL A 267 7.24 -8.87 10.22
C VAL A 267 7.43 -10.03 11.19
N LEU A 268 6.67 -11.13 11.01
CA LEU A 268 6.78 -12.29 11.90
C LEU A 268 8.06 -13.08 11.69
N GLY A 269 8.53 -13.23 10.45
CA GLY A 269 9.83 -13.86 10.19
C GLY A 269 10.96 -13.09 10.88
N SER A 270 10.96 -11.76 10.77
CA SER A 270 11.96 -10.92 11.42
C SER A 270 11.84 -10.95 12.96
N TYR A 271 10.60 -10.96 13.48
CA TYR A 271 10.32 -11.07 14.91
C TYR A 271 10.76 -12.43 15.49
N LEU A 272 10.75 -13.49 14.69
CA LEU A 272 11.11 -14.84 15.13
C LEU A 272 12.58 -15.19 14.85
N SER A 273 13.28 -14.38 14.05
CA SER A 273 14.70 -14.55 13.73
C SER A 273 15.55 -14.73 15.00
N GLU A 274 16.54 -15.63 14.91
CA GLU A 274 17.54 -15.93 15.95
C GLU A 274 16.99 -16.47 17.29
N ARG A 275 15.68 -16.74 17.37
CA ARG A 275 15.04 -17.32 18.57
C ARG A 275 15.08 -18.85 18.57
N THR A 276 15.00 -19.40 19.76
CA THR A 276 14.89 -20.85 20.00
C THR A 276 13.51 -21.37 19.58
N LYS A 277 13.40 -22.69 19.36
CA LYS A 277 12.11 -23.34 19.07
C LYS A 277 11.07 -23.13 20.16
N GLN A 278 11.50 -23.06 21.41
CA GLN A 278 10.59 -22.87 22.54
C GLN A 278 10.01 -21.46 22.53
N GLU A 279 10.83 -20.47 22.24
CA GLU A 279 10.39 -19.09 22.05
C GLU A 279 9.45 -18.96 20.84
N TRP A 280 9.69 -19.68 19.75
CA TRP A 280 8.76 -19.72 18.61
C TRP A 280 7.38 -20.27 18.99
N ARG A 281 7.34 -21.38 19.76
CA ARG A 281 6.08 -21.94 20.25
C ARG A 281 5.36 -20.96 21.16
N SER A 282 6.09 -20.32 22.06
CA SER A 282 5.56 -19.31 22.98
C SER A 282 5.01 -18.09 22.21
N ALA A 283 5.79 -17.56 21.27
CA ALA A 283 5.41 -16.46 20.40
C ALA A 283 4.16 -16.79 19.59
N LEU A 284 4.11 -17.94 18.92
CA LEU A 284 2.94 -18.35 18.13
C LEU A 284 1.70 -18.55 19.01
N SER A 285 1.87 -19.10 20.22
CA SER A 285 0.78 -19.21 21.21
C SER A 285 0.26 -17.83 21.61
N LYS A 286 1.16 -16.86 21.83
CA LYS A 286 0.81 -15.46 22.12
C LYS A 286 0.09 -14.81 20.95
N LEU A 287 0.56 -14.98 19.72
CA LEU A 287 -0.01 -14.36 18.50
C LEU A 287 -1.47 -14.77 18.26
N LYS A 288 -1.82 -16.02 18.58
CA LYS A 288 -3.21 -16.50 18.50
C LYS A 288 -4.18 -15.82 19.46
N LYS A 289 -3.66 -15.18 20.51
CA LYS A 289 -4.46 -14.44 21.51
C LYS A 289 -4.36 -12.93 21.32
N ILE A 290 -3.12 -12.45 21.11
CA ILE A 290 -2.78 -11.04 21.01
C ILE A 290 -1.98 -10.88 19.72
N PRO A 291 -2.56 -10.27 18.67
CA PRO A 291 -1.86 -10.07 17.41
C PRO A 291 -0.61 -9.20 17.59
N ASN A 292 0.38 -9.36 16.71
CA ASN A 292 1.63 -8.61 16.77
C ASN A 292 1.38 -7.11 16.52
N SER A 293 1.84 -6.24 17.42
CA SER A 293 1.59 -4.80 17.34
C SER A 293 2.13 -4.14 16.06
N GLN A 294 3.24 -4.60 15.50
CA GLN A 294 3.76 -4.06 14.25
C GLN A 294 2.93 -4.51 13.05
N VAL A 295 2.45 -5.76 13.03
CA VAL A 295 1.49 -6.23 12.01
C VAL A 295 0.19 -5.44 12.11
N LEU A 296 -0.33 -5.27 13.33
CA LEU A 296 -1.53 -4.48 13.60
C LEU A 296 -1.38 -3.04 13.12
N GLN A 297 -0.31 -2.35 13.52
CA GLN A 297 -0.09 -0.94 13.16
C GLN A 297 -0.06 -0.74 11.65
N LYS A 298 0.58 -1.66 10.91
CA LYS A 298 0.62 -1.54 9.46
C LYS A 298 -0.73 -1.84 8.81
N LEU A 299 -1.46 -2.86 9.28
CA LEU A 299 -2.78 -3.19 8.75
C LEU A 299 -3.86 -2.16 9.14
N ARG A 300 -3.68 -1.48 10.28
CA ARG A 300 -4.61 -0.46 10.81
C ARG A 300 -4.82 0.71 9.85
N ILE A 301 -3.83 1.03 9.02
CA ILE A 301 -3.94 2.07 7.98
C ILE A 301 -5.15 1.81 7.06
N SER A 302 -5.53 0.54 6.86
CA SER A 302 -6.69 0.18 6.03
C SER A 302 -8.03 0.40 6.74
N TYR A 303 -8.04 0.55 8.07
CA TYR A 303 -9.22 0.87 8.89
C TYR A 303 -9.30 2.34 9.30
N ASP A 304 -8.19 3.08 9.31
CA ASP A 304 -8.19 4.52 9.70
C ASP A 304 -9.00 5.39 8.72
N GLY A 305 -9.28 4.89 7.51
CA GLY A 305 -10.17 5.53 6.54
C GLY A 305 -11.66 5.22 6.72
N LEU A 306 -12.03 4.34 7.66
CA LEU A 306 -13.43 4.02 7.97
C LEU A 306 -14.00 5.04 8.97
N GLU A 307 -15.00 5.81 8.55
CA GLU A 307 -15.60 6.86 9.37
C GLU A 307 -16.59 6.31 10.40
N ASP A 308 -17.19 5.13 10.17
CA ASP A 308 -18.23 4.57 11.03
C ASP A 308 -17.74 3.35 11.83
N TYR A 309 -17.96 3.37 13.16
CA TYR A 309 -17.67 2.23 14.03
C TYR A 309 -18.47 0.98 13.67
N LYS A 310 -19.60 1.13 12.97
CA LYS A 310 -20.48 0.03 12.53
C LYS A 310 -19.83 -0.85 11.47
N GLU A 311 -18.97 -0.28 10.63
CA GLU A 311 -18.21 -1.03 9.62
C GLU A 311 -17.25 -2.02 10.30
N LYS A 312 -16.74 -1.65 11.49
CA LYS A 312 -15.86 -2.52 12.29
C LYS A 312 -16.60 -3.74 12.85
N ASP A 313 -17.90 -3.65 13.10
CA ASP A 313 -18.72 -4.76 13.61
C ASP A 313 -18.95 -5.83 12.55
N ILE A 314 -19.17 -5.41 11.30
CA ILE A 314 -19.28 -6.30 10.14
C ILE A 314 -18.00 -7.13 10.01
N CYS A 315 -16.84 -6.48 10.10
CA CYS A 315 -15.53 -7.11 10.01
C CYS A 315 -15.27 -8.12 11.15
N CYS A 316 -15.87 -7.92 12.33
CA CYS A 316 -15.60 -8.76 13.51
C CYS A 316 -16.54 -9.98 13.64
N PHE A 317 -17.83 -9.81 13.33
CA PHE A 317 -18.88 -10.78 13.65
C PHE A 317 -19.47 -11.54 12.45
N PHE A 318 -19.51 -10.90 11.29
CA PHE A 318 -20.34 -11.39 10.18
C PHE A 318 -19.53 -12.05 9.04
N ILE A 319 -18.22 -12.21 9.24
CA ILE A 319 -17.36 -12.99 8.33
C ILE A 319 -17.81 -14.47 8.30
N GLY A 320 -17.93 -15.02 7.10
CA GLY A 320 -18.47 -16.34 6.81
C GLY A 320 -20.00 -16.42 6.72
N LYS A 321 -20.72 -15.31 6.96
CA LYS A 321 -22.19 -15.23 6.87
C LYS A 321 -22.63 -14.77 5.48
N ASN A 322 -23.86 -15.13 5.10
CA ASN A 322 -24.46 -14.71 3.83
C ASN A 322 -24.70 -13.20 3.84
N ARG A 323 -24.25 -12.49 2.80
CA ARG A 323 -24.38 -11.04 2.66
C ARG A 323 -25.82 -10.57 2.81
N ALA A 324 -26.79 -11.24 2.18
CA ALA A 324 -28.18 -10.80 2.19
C ALA A 324 -28.79 -10.87 3.61
N ASP A 325 -28.46 -11.92 4.37
CA ASP A 325 -28.90 -12.07 5.75
C ASP A 325 -28.29 -11.00 6.65
N VAL A 326 -26.97 -10.76 6.49
CA VAL A 326 -26.25 -9.73 7.24
C VAL A 326 -26.83 -8.35 6.97
N THR A 327 -27.03 -8.01 5.69
CA THR A 327 -27.66 -6.74 5.28
C THR A 327 -29.03 -6.58 5.93
N LYS A 328 -29.89 -7.61 5.87
CA LYS A 328 -31.23 -7.55 6.45
C LYS A 328 -31.21 -7.35 7.96
N ILE A 329 -30.36 -8.08 8.68
CA ILE A 329 -30.23 -7.98 10.14
C ILE A 329 -29.80 -6.57 10.54
N LEU A 330 -28.71 -6.09 9.95
CA LEU A 330 -28.13 -4.81 10.31
C LEU A 330 -29.00 -3.63 9.90
N ASN A 331 -29.68 -3.70 8.74
CA ASN A 331 -30.68 -2.69 8.36
C ASN A 331 -31.89 -2.69 9.29
N GLY A 332 -32.32 -3.86 9.76
CA GLY A 332 -33.35 -3.97 10.79
C GLY A 332 -32.95 -3.29 12.11
N CYS A 333 -31.65 -3.16 12.37
CA CYS A 333 -31.09 -2.42 13.50
C CYS A 333 -30.80 -0.93 13.18
N GLY A 334 -31.15 -0.43 11.99
CA GLY A 334 -30.86 0.95 11.58
C GLY A 334 -29.38 1.22 11.27
N LEU A 335 -28.60 0.17 10.97
CA LEU A 335 -27.15 0.27 10.78
C LEU A 335 -26.72 0.47 9.32
N HIS A 336 -27.67 0.69 8.40
CA HIS A 336 -27.41 1.02 6.98
C HIS A 336 -26.35 0.12 6.32
N ALA A 337 -26.49 -1.20 6.46
CA ALA A 337 -25.49 -2.16 6.02
C ALA A 337 -25.31 -2.25 4.51
N ASP A 338 -26.25 -1.77 3.70
CA ASP A 338 -26.06 -1.69 2.25
C ASP A 338 -24.85 -0.82 1.89
N ILE A 339 -24.75 0.38 2.48
CA ILE A 339 -23.63 1.28 2.23
C ILE A 339 -22.37 0.82 2.98
N GLY A 340 -22.50 0.38 4.24
CA GLY A 340 -21.33 -0.07 5.02
C GLY A 340 -20.64 -1.30 4.42
N ILE A 341 -21.39 -2.28 3.90
CA ILE A 341 -20.79 -3.44 3.21
C ILE A 341 -20.14 -3.00 1.89
N ALA A 342 -20.73 -2.05 1.16
CA ALA A 342 -20.14 -1.53 -0.07
C ALA A 342 -18.78 -0.87 0.19
N VAL A 343 -18.69 0.03 1.18
CA VAL A 343 -17.44 0.70 1.61
C VAL A 343 -16.36 -0.32 2.03
N LEU A 344 -16.74 -1.37 2.76
CA LEU A 344 -15.79 -2.42 3.16
C LEU A 344 -15.23 -3.22 1.97
N ILE A 345 -16.05 -3.45 0.94
CA ILE A 345 -15.62 -4.09 -0.31
C ILE A 345 -14.74 -3.13 -1.12
N GLU A 346 -15.12 -1.86 -1.19
CA GLU A 346 -14.37 -0.79 -1.85
C GLU A 346 -12.95 -0.68 -1.35
N HIS A 347 -12.78 -0.68 -0.03
CA HIS A 347 -11.48 -0.63 0.65
C HIS A 347 -10.72 -1.97 0.61
N SER A 348 -11.24 -2.97 -0.09
CA SER A 348 -10.68 -4.32 -0.19
C SER A 348 -10.46 -5.01 1.18
N LEU A 349 -11.24 -4.61 2.19
CA LEU A 349 -11.23 -5.23 3.52
C LEU A 349 -12.05 -6.52 3.52
N VAL A 350 -13.20 -6.50 2.82
CA VAL A 350 -14.13 -7.62 2.71
C VAL A 350 -14.31 -8.02 1.25
N LYS A 351 -14.41 -9.32 0.98
CA LYS A 351 -14.79 -9.87 -0.34
C LYS A 351 -16.06 -10.69 -0.22
N VAL A 352 -16.82 -10.79 -1.31
CA VAL A 352 -18.00 -11.66 -1.39
C VAL A 352 -17.64 -12.91 -2.19
N GLU A 353 -17.75 -14.08 -1.57
CA GLU A 353 -17.56 -15.36 -2.24
C GLU A 353 -18.69 -15.68 -3.22
N LYS A 354 -18.46 -16.65 -4.13
CA LYS A 354 -19.48 -17.14 -5.08
C LYS A 354 -20.76 -17.65 -4.41
N ASN A 355 -20.66 -18.11 -3.16
CA ASN A 355 -21.79 -18.57 -2.34
C ASN A 355 -22.51 -17.42 -1.60
N ASN A 356 -22.20 -16.16 -1.95
CA ASN A 356 -22.69 -14.93 -1.33
C ASN A 356 -22.26 -14.73 0.13
N LYS A 357 -21.19 -15.41 0.60
CA LYS A 357 -20.66 -15.19 1.95
C LYS A 357 -19.65 -14.06 1.99
N LEU A 358 -19.72 -13.24 3.05
CA LEU A 358 -18.69 -12.25 3.36
C LEU A 358 -17.42 -12.95 3.82
N GLN A 359 -16.27 -12.55 3.29
CA GLN A 359 -14.96 -13.07 3.68
C GLN A 359 -14.00 -11.93 3.94
N MET A 360 -13.08 -12.16 4.87
CA MET A 360 -12.00 -11.24 5.22
C MET A 360 -10.77 -12.07 5.59
N HIS A 361 -9.58 -11.52 5.32
CA HIS A 361 -8.33 -12.12 5.76
C HIS A 361 -8.28 -12.22 7.30
N ASP A 362 -7.87 -13.36 7.85
CA ASP A 362 -7.92 -13.62 9.30
C ASP A 362 -7.17 -12.54 10.12
N LEU A 363 -5.99 -12.09 9.65
CA LEU A 363 -5.26 -11.01 10.32
C LEU A 363 -5.94 -9.63 10.25
N LEU A 364 -6.71 -9.34 9.20
CA LEU A 364 -7.51 -8.11 9.13
C LEU A 364 -8.67 -8.17 10.12
N ARG A 365 -9.30 -9.35 10.26
CA ARG A 365 -10.36 -9.58 11.25
C ARG A 365 -9.83 -9.45 12.67
N ASP A 366 -8.70 -10.09 12.97
CA ASP A 366 -8.11 -10.07 14.30
C ASP A 366 -7.59 -8.66 14.66
N MET A 367 -7.13 -7.88 13.67
CA MET A 367 -6.86 -6.46 13.85
C MET A 367 -8.12 -5.65 14.14
N GLY A 368 -9.21 -5.86 13.39
CA GLY A 368 -10.50 -5.22 13.66
C GLY A 368 -10.97 -5.51 15.09
N ARG A 369 -10.87 -6.76 15.54
CA ARG A 369 -11.20 -7.17 16.93
C ARG A 369 -10.32 -6.49 17.97
N ALA A 370 -9.03 -6.35 17.70
CA ALA A 370 -8.10 -5.63 18.57
C ALA A 370 -8.47 -4.13 18.66
N VAL A 371 -8.75 -3.47 17.54
CA VAL A 371 -9.13 -2.04 17.49
C VAL A 371 -10.48 -1.79 18.17
N VAL A 372 -11.46 -2.68 17.99
CA VAL A 372 -12.76 -2.56 18.64
C VAL A 372 -12.70 -2.92 20.12
N GLY A 373 -11.83 -3.87 20.47
CA GLY A 373 -11.55 -4.29 21.85
C GLY A 373 -10.58 -3.40 22.60
N GLU A 374 -9.92 -2.42 21.96
CA GLU A 374 -9.06 -1.38 22.57
C GLU A 374 -9.92 -0.46 23.47
N SER A 375 -10.41 -1.00 24.58
CA SER A 375 -10.41 -0.27 25.84
C SER A 375 -8.97 -0.33 26.38
N LEU A 376 -8.44 0.77 26.91
CA LEU A 376 -7.10 0.86 27.50
C LEU A 376 -6.89 -0.05 28.72
N GLU A 377 -7.89 -0.85 29.10
CA GLU A 377 -7.94 -1.61 30.34
C GLU A 377 -7.69 -3.11 30.09
N LYS A 378 -6.81 -3.68 30.91
CA LYS A 378 -6.41 -5.11 30.84
C LYS A 378 -7.50 -6.08 31.29
N GLU A 379 -8.62 -5.57 31.80
CA GLU A 379 -9.70 -6.36 32.37
C GLU A 379 -10.75 -6.68 31.30
N PRO A 380 -10.98 -7.97 30.96
CA PRO A 380 -11.97 -8.37 29.96
C PRO A 380 -13.38 -7.82 30.26
N ALA A 381 -13.75 -7.70 31.54
CA ALA A 381 -15.04 -7.19 31.98
C ALA A 381 -15.32 -5.73 31.56
N LYS A 382 -14.28 -4.98 31.19
CA LYS A 382 -14.36 -3.58 30.76
C LYS A 382 -14.17 -3.40 29.26
N HIS A 383 -14.04 -4.49 28.51
CA HIS A 383 -14.00 -4.43 27.05
C HIS A 383 -15.39 -4.19 26.51
N SER A 384 -15.49 -3.38 25.45
CA SER A 384 -16.76 -3.15 24.74
C SER A 384 -17.36 -4.47 24.22
N ARG A 385 -16.49 -5.44 23.91
CA ARG A 385 -16.82 -6.75 23.32
C ARG A 385 -15.82 -7.82 23.76
N LEU A 386 -16.31 -9.05 23.92
CA LEU A 386 -15.50 -10.22 24.27
C LEU A 386 -15.44 -11.18 23.08
N TRP A 387 -14.23 -11.61 22.73
CA TRP A 387 -13.98 -12.41 21.53
C TRP A 387 -13.62 -13.87 21.83
N PHE A 388 -13.05 -14.13 23.00
CA PHE A 388 -12.59 -15.45 23.40
C PHE A 388 -13.58 -16.08 24.38
N HIS A 389 -13.85 -17.37 24.19
CA HIS A 389 -14.78 -18.13 25.03
C HIS A 389 -14.38 -18.08 26.51
N ASP A 390 -13.08 -18.21 26.81
CA ASP A 390 -12.55 -18.17 28.18
C ASP A 390 -12.83 -16.82 28.84
N ASP A 391 -12.63 -15.71 28.12
CA ASP A 391 -12.90 -14.36 28.64
C ASP A 391 -14.41 -14.17 28.92
N VAL A 392 -15.28 -14.67 28.02
CA VAL A 392 -16.74 -14.65 28.24
C VAL A 392 -17.11 -15.43 29.49
N LEU A 393 -16.56 -16.64 29.67
CA LEU A 393 -16.81 -17.46 30.85
C LEU A 393 -16.33 -16.77 32.12
N ASP A 394 -15.15 -16.15 32.10
CA ASP A 394 -14.58 -15.48 33.27
C ASP A 394 -15.40 -14.25 33.66
N VAL A 395 -15.81 -13.45 32.68
CA VAL A 395 -16.69 -12.30 32.91
C VAL A 395 -18.05 -12.75 33.44
N VAL A 396 -18.68 -13.75 32.83
CA VAL A 396 -19.97 -14.29 33.29
C VAL A 396 -19.85 -14.84 34.71
N LYS A 397 -18.80 -15.60 35.02
CA LYS A 397 -18.55 -16.12 36.38
C LYS A 397 -18.35 -14.99 37.41
N GLN A 398 -17.68 -13.91 37.02
CA GLN A 398 -17.49 -12.75 37.91
C GLN A 398 -18.82 -12.05 38.21
N TYR A 399 -19.69 -11.87 37.21
CA TYR A 399 -21.01 -11.31 37.42
C TYR A 399 -21.95 -12.25 38.19
N CYS A 400 -21.92 -13.56 37.92
CA CYS A 400 -22.74 -14.54 38.64
C CYS A 400 -22.29 -14.78 40.10
N LYS A 401 -21.10 -14.34 40.50
CA LYS A 401 -20.66 -14.34 41.91
C LYS A 401 -21.16 -13.13 42.70
N ASN A 402 -21.67 -12.11 42.01
CA ASN A 402 -22.18 -10.86 42.60
C ASN A 402 -23.71 -10.83 42.73
N PHE A 403 -24.37 -11.95 42.41
CA PHE A 403 -25.76 -12.27 42.73
C PHE A 403 -25.76 -13.50 43.63
#